data_AF-A0A662C131-F1
#
_entry.id   AF-A0A662C131-F1
#
_cell.length_a   1.000
_cell.length_b   1.000
_cell.length_c   1.000
_cell.angle_alpha   90.00
_cell.angle_beta   90.00
_cell.angle_gamma   90.00
#
_symmetry.space_group_name_H-M   'P 1'
#
loop_
_entity.id
_entity.type
_entity.pdbx_description
1 polymer ?
#
loop_
_entity_poly.entity_id
_entity_poly.type
_entity_poly.pdbx_seq_one_letter_code
_entity_poly.pdbx_strand_id
1 'polypeptide(L)' 'MSIEEKIKAGVNLYAVIKNIEQLVILDPEIKELVKDWNITIEFRVKNGPDASVRFKGGSCVVKKG' A
#
# COMPACT_ATOMS: atom_id res chain seq x y z
N MET A 1 -11.48 19.77 3.69
CA MET A 1 -10.33 19.11 4.33
C MET A 1 -9.28 20.18 4.57
N SER A 2 -8.97 20.46 5.82
CA SER A 2 -7.92 21.37 6.24
C SER A 2 -6.54 20.85 5.83
N ILE A 3 -5.53 21.70 5.88
CA ILE A 3 -4.13 21.32 5.63
C ILE A 3 -3.68 20.25 6.64
N GLU A 4 -4.06 20.36 7.91
CA GLU A 4 -3.70 19.40 8.95
C GLU A 4 -4.29 18.01 8.68
N GLU A 5 -5.56 17.94 8.25
CA GLU A 5 -6.21 16.69 7.88
C GLU A 5 -5.52 16.00 6.70
N LYS A 6 -5.07 16.77 5.69
CA LYS A 6 -4.31 16.26 4.55
C LYS A 6 -2.96 15.70 4.97
N ILE A 7 -2.25 16.40 5.85
CA ILE A 7 -0.96 15.95 6.39
C ILE A 7 -1.12 14.65 7.16
N LYS A 8 -2.11 14.57 8.08
CA LYS A 8 -2.41 13.34 8.83
C LYS A 8 -2.77 12.18 7.89
N ALA A 9 -3.60 12.43 6.88
CA ALA A 9 -3.96 11.42 5.89
C ALA A 9 -2.73 10.90 5.13
N GLY A 10 -1.81 11.78 4.71
CA GLY A 10 -0.58 11.37 4.03
C GLY A 10 0.37 10.57 4.90
N VAL A 11 0.59 11.01 6.15
CA VAL A 11 1.42 10.26 7.10
C VAL A 11 0.83 8.87 7.33
N ASN A 12 -0.46 8.79 7.63
CA ASN A 12 -1.12 7.50 7.90
C ASN A 12 -1.13 6.59 6.67
N LEU A 13 -1.48 7.12 5.50
CA LEU A 13 -1.56 6.34 4.27
C LEU A 13 -0.17 5.80 3.89
N TYR A 14 0.85 6.66 3.83
CA TYR A 14 2.16 6.24 3.37
C TYR A 14 2.96 5.45 4.40
N ALA A 15 2.78 5.70 5.70
CA ALA A 15 3.44 4.92 6.75
C ALA A 15 2.88 3.48 6.79
N VAL A 16 1.56 3.31 6.68
CA VAL A 16 0.94 1.99 6.75
C VAL A 16 1.16 1.20 5.47
N ILE A 17 0.94 1.81 4.30
CA ILE A 17 0.98 1.05 3.04
C ILE A 17 2.39 0.54 2.74
N LYS A 18 3.44 1.29 3.07
CA LYS A 18 4.81 0.84 2.85
C LYS A 18 5.17 -0.42 3.67
N ASN A 19 4.49 -0.65 4.79
CA ASN A 19 4.69 -1.86 5.59
C ASN A 19 4.17 -3.12 4.89
N ILE A 20 3.21 -3.01 3.95
CA ILE A 20 2.66 -4.16 3.22
C ILE A 20 3.73 -4.81 2.33
N GLU A 21 4.60 -4.01 1.71
CA GLU A 21 5.74 -4.51 0.94
C GLU A 21 6.70 -5.31 1.83
N GLN A 22 6.99 -4.80 3.04
CA GLN A 22 7.83 -5.49 4.01
C GLN A 22 7.19 -6.78 4.53
N LEU A 23 5.88 -6.79 4.76
CA LEU A 23 5.16 -8.00 5.19
C LEU A 23 5.30 -9.15 4.18
N VAL A 24 5.14 -8.87 2.89
CA VAL A 24 5.29 -9.88 1.83
C VAL A 24 6.74 -10.40 1.73
N ILE A 25 7.73 -9.58 2.10
CA ILE A 25 9.14 -9.96 2.10
C ILE A 25 9.49 -10.81 3.33
N LEU A 26 9.00 -10.41 4.51
CA LEU A 26 9.46 -10.93 5.79
C LEU A 26 8.61 -12.09 6.31
N ASP A 27 7.35 -12.20 5.87
CA ASP A 27 6.41 -13.23 6.31
C ASP A 27 6.18 -14.26 5.18
N PRO A 28 6.71 -15.49 5.32
CA PRO A 28 6.54 -16.55 4.34
C PRO A 28 5.08 -16.95 4.10
N GLU A 29 4.21 -16.87 5.11
CA GLU A 29 2.78 -17.21 4.94
C GLU A 29 2.09 -16.18 4.06
N ILE A 30 2.41 -14.90 4.26
CA ILE A 30 1.88 -13.81 3.43
C ILE A 30 2.42 -13.90 2.00
N LYS A 31 3.70 -14.23 1.83
CA LYS A 31 4.30 -14.44 0.51
C LYS A 31 3.61 -15.57 -0.25
N GLU A 32 3.33 -16.68 0.44
CA GLU A 32 2.62 -17.83 -0.12
C GLU A 32 1.16 -17.47 -0.46
N LEU A 33 0.47 -16.73 0.41
CA LEU A 33 -0.90 -16.28 0.19
C LEU A 33 -1.05 -15.47 -1.11
N VAL A 34 -0.08 -14.58 -1.38
CA VAL A 34 -0.13 -13.67 -2.54
C VAL A 34 0.63 -14.21 -3.77
N LYS A 35 1.09 -15.46 -3.73
CA LYS A 35 1.94 -16.04 -4.79
C LYS A 35 1.27 -16.03 -6.16
N ASP A 36 -0.02 -16.33 -6.22
CA ASP A 36 -0.79 -16.45 -7.47
C ASP A 36 -1.58 -15.17 -7.79
N TRP A 37 -1.39 -14.11 -6.99
CA TRP A 37 -2.12 -12.87 -7.19
C TRP A 37 -1.54 -12.08 -8.36
N ASN A 38 -2.42 -11.46 -9.13
CA ASN A 38 -2.09 -10.47 -10.16
C ASN A 38 -3.13 -9.33 -10.09
N ILE A 39 -3.08 -8.59 -8.99
CA ILE A 39 -4.06 -7.54 -8.66
C ILE A 39 -3.36 -6.24 -8.29
N THR A 40 -4.06 -5.13 -8.48
CA THR A 40 -3.64 -3.81 -7.98
C THR A 40 -4.75 -3.21 -7.14
N ILE A 41 -4.42 -2.78 -5.93
CA ILE A 41 -5.32 -2.09 -5.02
C ILE A 41 -4.96 -0.60 -5.05
N GLU A 42 -5.91 0.25 -5.42
CA GLU A 42 -5.75 1.71 -5.43
C GLU A 42 -6.40 2.33 -4.20
N PHE A 43 -5.65 3.19 -3.51
CA PHE A 43 -6.11 3.98 -2.38
C PHE A 43 -6.24 5.43 -2.82
N ARG A 44 -7.42 6.03 -2.68
CA ARG A 44 -7.67 7.44 -2.98
C ARG A 44 -8.31 8.12 -1.79
N VAL A 45 -7.63 9.12 -1.24
CA VAL A 45 -8.21 10.03 -0.24
C VAL A 45 -8.82 11.22 -0.97
N LYS A 46 -10.12 11.50 -0.75
CA LYS A 46 -10.81 12.64 -1.37
C LYS A 46 -10.06 13.94 -1.11
N ASN A 47 -9.62 14.65 -2.16
CA ASN A 47 -8.82 15.89 -2.07
C ASN A 47 -7.48 15.74 -1.30
N GLY A 48 -6.95 14.52 -1.25
CA GLY A 48 -5.76 14.16 -0.50
C GLY A 48 -4.84 13.23 -1.30
N PRO A 49 -3.93 12.53 -0.61
CA PRO A 49 -2.97 11.65 -1.26
C PRO A 49 -3.62 10.39 -1.82
N ASP A 50 -2.96 9.82 -2.83
CA ASP A 50 -3.25 8.50 -3.34
C ASP A 50 -2.02 7.60 -3.34
N ALA A 51 -2.28 6.30 -3.41
CA ALA A 51 -1.28 5.26 -3.42
C ALA A 51 -1.82 4.01 -4.11
N SER A 52 -0.92 3.14 -4.57
CA SER A 52 -1.28 1.83 -5.11
C SER A 52 -0.39 0.74 -4.53
N VAL A 53 -0.97 -0.44 -4.39
CA VAL A 53 -0.28 -1.68 -4.00
C VAL A 53 -0.51 -2.69 -5.09
N ARG A 54 0.58 -3.13 -5.73
CA ARG A 54 0.53 -4.15 -6.78
C ARG A 54 1.07 -5.46 -6.26
N PHE A 55 0.26 -6.50 -6.34
CA PHE A 55 0.67 -7.87 -6.08
C PHE A 55 0.87 -8.60 -7.41
N LYS A 56 2.02 -9.26 -7.57
CA LYS A 56 2.31 -10.09 -8.73
C LYS A 56 3.31 -11.20 -8.39
N GLY A 57 2.92 -12.45 -8.54
CA GLY A 57 3.86 -13.58 -8.45
C GLY A 57 4.54 -13.70 -7.09
N GLY A 58 3.83 -13.47 -5.99
CA GLY A 58 4.41 -13.50 -4.64
C GLY A 58 5.27 -12.28 -4.29
N SER A 59 5.22 -11.23 -5.11
CA SER A 59 5.85 -9.94 -4.84
C SER A 59 4.82 -8.84 -4.66
N CYS A 60 5.20 -7.81 -3.91
CA CYS A 60 4.40 -6.63 -3.67
C CYS A 60 5.23 -5.39 -3.96
N VAL A 61 4.63 -4.41 -4.64
CA VAL A 61 5.24 -3.10 -4.89
C VAL A 61 4.27 -2.01 -4.50
N VAL A 62 4.73 -1.08 -3.67
CA VAL A 62 3.97 0.10 -3.26
C VAL A 62 4.41 1.30 -4.08
N LYS A 63 3.45 2.04 -4.64
CA LYS A 63 3.70 3.34 -5.27
C LYS A 63 2.85 4.41 -4.63
N LYS A 64 3.45 5.57 -4.39
CA LYS A 64 2.73 6.81 -4.07
C LYS A 64 2.23 7.43 -5.38
N GLY A 65 1.05 8.04 -5.34
CA GLY A 65 0.56 8.93 -6.40
C GLY A 65 1.12 10.33 -6.30
#